data_AF-A0A356MSA2-F1
#
_entry.id   AF-A0A356MSA2-F1
#
_cell.length_a   1.000
_cell.length_b   1.000
_cell.length_c   1.000
_cell.angle_alpha   90.00
_cell.angle_beta   90.00
_cell.angle_gamma   90.00
#
_symmetry.space_group_name_H-M   'P 1'
#
loop_
_entity.id
_entity.type
_entity.pdbx_description
1 polymer ?
#
loop_
_entity_poly.entity_id
_entity_poly.type
_entity_poly.pdbx_seq_one_letter_code
_entity_poly.pdbx_strand_id
1 'polypeptide(L)' 'WFSDKENELLYEEYFQLRNIEKDFLPVFKKFYSSEELRTCPVSGEIMEVDPRFVD' A
#
# COMPACT_ATOMS: atom_id res chain seq x y z
N TRP A 1 0.08 0.33 5.78
CA TRP A 1 0.80 1.49 5.20
C TRP A 1 0.30 2.75 5.85
N PHE A 2 1.22 3.68 6.11
CA PHE A 2 0.93 4.98 6.72
C PHE A 2 1.38 6.11 5.80
N SER A 3 0.70 7.25 5.81
CA SER A 3 1.07 8.41 4.99
C SER A 3 2.40 9.02 5.44
N ASP A 4 3.13 9.64 4.51
CA ASP A 4 4.48 10.16 4.78
C ASP A 4 4.47 11.41 5.67
N LYS A 5 3.46 12.30 5.53
CA LYS A 5 3.41 13.54 6.31
C LYS A 5 2.66 13.40 7.62
N GLU A 6 1.44 12.87 7.56
CA GLU A 6 0.53 12.85 8.72
C GLU A 6 0.66 11.57 9.55
N ASN A 7 1.38 10.56 9.05
CA ASN A 7 1.46 9.23 9.66
C ASN A 7 0.06 8.63 9.94
N GLU A 8 -0.87 8.86 9.01
CA GLU A 8 -2.23 8.36 9.05
C GLU A 8 -2.32 7.00 8.36
N LEU A 9 -3.16 6.11 8.89
CA LEU A 9 -3.33 4.77 8.32
C LEU A 9 -3.98 4.87 6.95
N LEU A 10 -3.25 4.46 5.90
CA LEU A 10 -3.75 4.41 4.53
C LEU A 10 -4.45 3.10 4.22
N TYR A 11 -3.79 2.00 4.59
CA TYR A 11 -4.25 0.66 4.23
C TYR A 11 -3.68 -0.39 5.16
N GLU A 12 -4.49 -1.36 5.56
CA GLU A 12 -4.05 -2.58 6.21
C GLU A 12 -4.82 -3.77 5.63
N GLU A 13 -4.17 -4.94 5.59
CA GLU A 13 -4.80 -6.16 5.12
C GLU A 13 -4.33 -7.36 5.93
N TYR A 14 -5.28 -8.16 6.37
CA TYR A 14 -5.03 -9.43 7.02
C TYR A 14 -5.23 -10.56 6.02
N PHE A 15 -4.25 -11.44 5.91
CA PHE A 15 -4.30 -12.59 5.02
C PHE A 15 -3.69 -13.81 5.69
N GLN A 16 -4.13 -15.00 5.27
CA GLN A 16 -3.56 -16.25 5.75
C GLN A 16 -2.20 -16.46 5.09
N LEU A 17 -1.15 -16.44 5.90
CA LEU A 17 0.20 -16.71 5.43
C LEU A 17 0.42 -18.22 5.23
N ARG A 18 0.65 -18.63 3.99
CA ARG A 18 1.04 -20.01 3.61
C ARG A 18 2.46 -20.06 3.07
N ASN A 19 2.86 -19.03 2.32
CA ASN A 19 4.19 -18.87 1.76
C ASN A 19 4.58 -17.38 1.77
N ILE A 20 5.65 -17.04 2.49
CA ILE A 20 6.09 -15.65 2.67
C ILE A 20 6.50 -14.95 1.37
N GLU A 21 7.14 -15.65 0.42
CA GLU A 21 7.59 -15.03 -0.82
C GLU A 21 6.44 -14.78 -1.79
N LYS A 22 5.42 -15.66 -1.77
CA LYS A 22 4.32 -15.62 -2.74
C LYS A 22 3.12 -14.83 -2.25
N ASP A 23 2.83 -14.86 -0.96
CA ASP A 23 1.57 -14.31 -0.45
C ASP A 23 1.67 -12.81 -0.14
N PHE A 24 2.88 -12.29 0.09
CA PHE A 24 3.08 -10.86 0.37
C PHE A 24 3.04 -10.01 -0.90
N LEU A 25 3.67 -10.46 -1.99
CA LEU A 25 3.79 -9.68 -3.23
C LEU A 25 2.43 -9.23 -3.80
N PRO A 26 1.36 -10.06 -3.82
CA PRO A 26 0.03 -9.61 -4.24
C PRO A 26 -0.54 -8.49 -3.38
N VAL A 27 -0.30 -8.51 -2.06
CA VAL A 27 -0.77 -7.47 -1.12
C VAL A 27 -0.03 -6.16 -1.38
N PHE A 28 1.29 -6.22 -1.59
CA PHE A 28 2.07 -5.05 -2.00
C PHE A 28 1.57 -4.48 -3.34
N LYS A 29 1.37 -5.33 -4.36
CA LYS A 29 0.91 -4.90 -5.68
C LYS A 29 -0.48 -4.26 -5.61
N LYS A 30 -1.40 -4.82 -4.82
CA LYS A 30 -2.74 -4.24 -4.60
C LYS A 30 -2.67 -2.83 -4.01
N PHE A 31 -1.82 -2.61 -3.01
CA PHE A 31 -1.62 -1.30 -2.42
C PHE A 31 -0.99 -0.32 -3.42
N TYR A 32 0.15 -0.69 -4.03
CA TYR A 32 0.91 0.21 -4.89
C TYR A 32 0.23 0.52 -6.24
N SER A 33 -0.62 -0.37 -6.74
CA SER A 33 -1.39 -0.14 -7.98
C SER A 33 -2.67 0.68 -7.79
N SER A 34 -3.11 0.92 -6.55
CA SER A 34 -4.30 1.73 -6.27
C SER A 34 -3.92 3.12 -5.81
N GLU A 35 -4.31 4.14 -6.57
CA GLU A 35 -4.17 5.54 -6.13
C GLU A 35 -5.05 5.84 -4.92
N GLU A 36 -6.28 5.33 -4.92
CA GLU A 36 -7.23 5.52 -3.81
C GLU A 36 -6.68 5.01 -2.48
N LEU A 37 -6.06 3.82 -2.47
CA LEU A 37 -5.46 3.25 -1.25
C LEU A 37 -4.21 4.01 -0.81
N ARG A 38 -3.60 4.80 -1.69
CA ARG A 38 -2.42 5.63 -1.40
C ARG A 38 -2.76 7.07 -1.04
N THR A 39 -4.02 7.47 -1.14
CA THR A 39 -4.46 8.82 -0.83
C THR A 39 -4.68 8.97 0.67
N CYS A 40 -3.99 9.93 1.28
CA CYS A 40 -4.16 10.29 2.67
C CYS A 40 -5.56 10.86 2.90
N PRO A 41 -6.34 10.33 3.87
CA PRO A 41 -7.70 10.79 4.13
C PRO A 41 -7.75 12.19 4.77
N VAL A 42 -6.64 12.65 5.36
CA VAL A 42 -6.57 13.95 6.05
C VAL A 42 -6.08 15.06 5.13
N SER A 43 -4.98 14.84 4.41
CA SER A 43 -4.34 15.87 3.58
C SER A 43 -4.69 15.77 2.09
N GLY A 44 -5.23 14.63 1.65
CA GLY A 44 -5.47 14.33 0.23
C GLY A 44 -4.21 14.08 -0.59
N GLU A 45 -3.03 14.02 0.05
CA GLU A 45 -1.79 13.69 -0.66
C GLU A 45 -1.78 12.23 -1.09
N ILE A 46 -1.18 11.94 -2.23
CA ILE A 46 -1.04 10.59 -2.75
C ILE A 46 0.39 10.13 -2.45
N MET A 47 0.55 9.02 -1.72
CA MET A 47 1.86 8.42 -1.46
C MET A 47 2.57 8.06 -2.78
N GLU A 48 3.81 8.52 -2.95
CA GLU A 48 4.61 8.21 -4.15
C GLU A 48 4.88 6.71 -4.29
N VAL A 49 4.93 6.23 -5.54
CA VAL A 49 5.19 4.82 -5.84
C VAL A 49 6.51 4.67 -6.56
N ASP A 50 7.31 3.70 -6.14
CA ASP A 50 8.43 3.27 -6.95
C ASP A 50 7.92 2.35 -8.08
N PRO A 51 8.20 2.67 -9.36
CA PRO A 51 7.75 1.89 -10.51
C PRO A 51 8.08 0.39 -10.41
N ARG A 52 9.14 0.01 -9.68
CA ARG A 52 9.54 -1.38 -9.46
C ARG A 52 8.47 -2.25 -8.79
N PHE A 53 7.48 -1.65 -8.11
CA PHE A 53 6.42 -2.37 -7.41
C PHE A 53 5.07 -2.37 -8.14
N VAL A 54 4.99 -1.77 -9.33
CA VAL A 54 3.74 -1.59 -10.09
C VAL A 54 3.67 -2.47 -11.34
N ASP A 55 4.82 -2.94 -11.85
CA ASP A 55 4.91 -3.88 -13.01
C ASP A 55 4.34 -5.28 -12.72
#